data_AF-A0A4R5K357-F1
#
_entry.id   AF-A0A4R5K357-F1
#
_cell.length_a   1.000
_cell.length_b   1.000
_cell.length_c   1.000
_cell.angle_alpha   90.00
_cell.angle_beta   90.00
_cell.angle_gamma   90.00
#
_symmetry.space_group_name_H-M   'P 1'
#
loop_
_entity.id
_entity.type
_entity.pdbx_description
1 polymer ?
#
loop_
_entity_poly.entity_id
_entity_poly.type
_entity_poly.pdbx_seq_one_letter_code
_entity_poly.pdbx_strand_id
1 'polypeptide(L)'
;MKIKILCSLLVLVSVQAVAGANENMERKCKAVEGDVPTYSIPFDSMRTAIVQYAVVKGVKDPANQTDEKIPPLLRDNIKALARPEYSEFLDGAIALRLARAQDAYKAAYQGLDGKKKAQYDLYAECYLDSVADPTSDAYIDARKALDETYTLVSFKAQERQTQVQAQRRESEYLASEAARKDRERQAQNLLEQRRQNPTSSSAEIGPFVVTVDSCTTSVNADFGVTSVSAQPGSRFLILQATFKNRSNTGQFIVPGVLLMNHAGKSYTYNVIEPVLGDPMGVPDGPINPLIAQKVRVVYRVSDEVSGKVRWQPGQNPDRLTLKCGVI
;
A
#
# COMPACT_ATOMS: atom_id res chain seq x y z
N MET A 1 17.54 40.76 -29.35
CA MET A 1 17.06 39.38 -29.09
C MET A 1 15.59 39.47 -28.72
N LYS A 2 14.67 39.21 -29.66
CA LYS A 2 13.21 39.34 -29.47
C LYS A 2 12.56 37.99 -29.77
N ILE A 3 11.59 37.59 -28.94
CA ILE A 3 10.58 36.53 -29.10
C ILE A 3 10.89 35.54 -30.25
N LYS A 4 11.72 34.54 -29.97
CA LYS A 4 11.98 33.42 -30.91
C LYS A 4 10.77 32.49 -31.08
N ILE A 5 9.68 32.73 -30.33
CA ILE A 5 8.43 31.97 -30.41
C ILE A 5 7.80 32.09 -31.81
N LEU A 6 7.89 33.26 -32.46
CA LEU A 6 7.20 33.53 -33.73
C LEU A 6 7.78 32.77 -34.93
N CYS A 7 9.10 32.56 -35.00
CA CYS A 7 9.70 31.90 -36.17
C CYS A 7 9.32 30.42 -36.28
N SER A 8 9.08 29.71 -35.18
CA SER A 8 8.94 28.25 -35.25
C SER A 8 7.53 27.77 -35.63
N LEU A 9 6.52 28.65 -35.59
CA LEU A 9 5.16 28.33 -36.05
C LEU A 9 5.01 28.50 -37.57
N LEU A 10 5.68 29.52 -38.12
CA LEU A 10 5.71 29.78 -39.56
C LEU A 10 6.72 28.92 -40.33
N VAL A 11 7.68 28.27 -39.65
CA VAL A 11 8.68 27.40 -40.33
C VAL A 11 8.08 26.11 -40.94
N LEU A 12 6.83 25.76 -40.64
CA LEU A 12 6.12 24.69 -41.39
C LEU A 12 5.54 25.16 -42.73
N VAL A 13 5.51 26.47 -43.01
CA VAL A 13 5.11 27.05 -44.30
C VAL A 13 6.05 28.20 -44.65
N SER A 14 7.10 27.88 -45.41
CA SER A 14 8.02 28.80 -46.11
C SER A 14 8.93 29.72 -45.28
N VAL A 15 10.24 29.46 -45.34
CA VAL A 15 11.31 30.33 -44.82
C VAL A 15 11.86 31.20 -45.94
N GLN A 16 11.82 32.53 -45.78
CA GLN A 16 12.96 33.43 -45.99
C GLN A 16 12.78 34.79 -45.28
N ALA A 17 13.72 35.10 -44.36
CA ALA A 17 14.13 36.41 -43.82
C ALA A 17 13.12 37.16 -42.89
N VAL A 18 13.47 38.04 -41.92
CA VAL A 18 14.57 39.01 -41.76
C VAL A 18 14.74 39.38 -40.27
N ALA A 19 15.97 39.48 -39.79
CA ALA A 19 16.32 40.16 -38.53
C ALA A 19 16.45 41.68 -38.76
N GLY A 20 15.31 42.38 -38.76
CA GLY A 20 15.20 43.84 -38.95
C GLY A 20 13.79 44.38 -38.70
N ALA A 21 12.96 43.60 -38.01
CA ALA A 21 11.51 43.57 -38.23
C ALA A 21 10.67 44.62 -37.47
N ASN A 22 11.18 45.36 -36.50
CA ASN A 22 10.28 45.96 -35.50
C ASN A 22 9.52 47.22 -35.97
N GLU A 23 10.22 48.21 -36.53
CA GLU A 23 9.53 49.38 -37.11
C GLU A 23 8.76 49.03 -38.37
N ASN A 24 9.17 47.95 -39.05
CA ASN A 24 8.52 47.46 -40.25
C ASN A 24 7.22 46.72 -39.90
N MET A 25 7.20 45.93 -38.84
CA MET A 25 6.01 45.19 -38.41
C MET A 25 4.94 46.12 -37.87
N GLU A 26 5.28 47.07 -36.99
CA GLU A 26 4.30 48.02 -36.47
C GLU A 26 3.71 48.90 -37.58
N ARG A 27 4.54 49.32 -38.56
CA ARG A 27 4.05 49.97 -39.79
C ARG A 27 3.17 49.06 -40.64
N LYS A 28 3.54 47.78 -40.80
CA LYS A 28 2.74 46.80 -41.55
C LYS A 28 1.40 46.55 -40.87
N CYS A 29 1.36 46.38 -39.55
CA CYS A 29 0.13 46.16 -38.80
C CYS A 29 -0.80 47.37 -38.89
N LYS A 30 -0.28 48.59 -38.75
CA LYS A 30 -1.04 49.84 -38.99
C LYS A 30 -1.58 49.92 -40.43
N ALA A 31 -0.81 49.45 -41.41
CA ALA A 31 -1.24 49.44 -42.81
C ALA A 31 -2.39 48.46 -43.11
N VAL A 32 -2.63 47.48 -42.24
CA VAL A 32 -3.77 46.55 -42.34
C VAL A 32 -4.88 46.83 -41.31
N GLU A 33 -4.74 47.84 -40.44
CA GLU A 33 -5.64 48.12 -39.32
C GLU A 33 -7.05 48.62 -39.73
N GLY A 34 -7.32 48.80 -41.03
CA GLY A 34 -8.63 49.19 -41.57
C GLY A 34 -9.21 48.26 -42.66
N ASP A 35 -8.43 47.30 -43.16
CA ASP A 35 -8.81 46.41 -44.26
C ASP A 35 -9.11 44.99 -43.77
N VAL A 36 -9.65 44.85 -42.55
CA VAL A 36 -9.97 43.53 -41.97
C VAL A 36 -10.75 42.77 -43.03
N PRO A 37 -10.22 41.65 -43.56
CA PRO A 37 -10.80 41.09 -44.75
C PRO A 37 -12.19 40.60 -44.38
N THR A 38 -13.23 41.30 -44.82
CA THR A 38 -14.63 40.91 -44.70
C THR A 38 -14.96 39.74 -45.65
N TYR A 39 -13.96 38.92 -45.96
CA TYR A 39 -14.20 37.62 -46.55
C TYR A 39 -15.03 36.84 -45.53
N SER A 40 -16.08 36.19 -46.01
CA SER A 40 -17.06 35.41 -45.24
C SER A 40 -16.46 34.12 -44.63
N ILE A 41 -15.23 34.19 -44.15
CA ILE A 41 -14.32 33.09 -43.81
C ILE A 41 -14.09 33.13 -42.29
N PRO A 42 -13.97 31.97 -41.60
CA PRO A 42 -13.83 31.89 -40.14
C PRO A 42 -12.44 32.32 -39.63
N PHE A 43 -12.05 33.56 -39.91
CA PHE A 43 -10.77 34.14 -39.48
C PHE A 43 -10.65 34.21 -37.95
N ASP A 44 -11.78 34.45 -37.26
CA ASP A 44 -11.84 34.49 -35.80
C ASP A 44 -11.41 33.18 -35.14
N SER A 45 -11.87 32.05 -35.64
CA SER A 45 -11.49 30.74 -35.11
C SER A 45 -10.00 30.46 -35.29
N MET A 46 -9.43 30.91 -36.41
CA MET A 46 -8.01 30.76 -36.69
C MET A 46 -7.16 31.63 -35.77
N ARG A 47 -7.46 32.93 -35.64
CA ARG A 47 -6.66 33.86 -34.82
C ARG A 47 -6.62 33.42 -33.35
N THR A 48 -7.78 33.03 -32.80
CA THR A 48 -7.89 32.51 -31.44
C THR A 48 -7.09 31.21 -31.28
N ALA A 49 -7.22 30.24 -32.19
CA ALA A 49 -6.51 28.96 -32.09
C ALA A 49 -4.99 29.11 -32.15
N ILE A 50 -4.49 30.01 -33.00
CA ILE A 50 -3.05 30.30 -33.13
C ILE A 50 -2.50 30.92 -31.85
N VAL A 51 -3.16 31.94 -31.29
CA VAL A 51 -2.74 32.57 -30.02
C VAL A 51 -2.75 31.54 -28.88
N GLN A 52 -3.82 30.76 -28.77
CA GLN A 52 -3.93 29.73 -27.73
C GLN A 52 -2.78 28.73 -27.81
N TYR A 53 -2.43 28.25 -29.02
CA TYR A 53 -1.31 27.33 -29.19
C TYR A 53 0.04 28.01 -28.89
N ALA A 54 0.30 29.20 -29.45
CA ALA A 54 1.57 29.90 -29.30
C ALA A 54 1.90 30.20 -27.83
N VAL A 55 0.93 30.70 -27.08
CA VAL A 55 1.11 31.09 -25.67
C VAL A 55 1.29 29.86 -24.78
N VAL A 56 0.52 28.78 -24.99
CA VAL A 56 0.66 27.54 -24.21
C VAL A 56 1.96 26.81 -24.55
N LYS A 57 2.39 26.79 -25.82
CA LYS A 57 3.71 26.29 -26.22
C LYS A 57 4.83 27.11 -25.58
N GLY A 58 4.64 28.42 -25.50
CA GLY A 58 5.58 29.36 -24.89
C GLY A 58 5.88 29.09 -23.42
N VAL A 59 5.00 28.38 -22.69
CA VAL A 59 5.23 27.98 -21.29
C VAL A 59 6.52 27.15 -21.14
N LYS A 60 6.85 26.32 -22.13
CA LYS A 60 8.05 25.46 -22.09
C LYS A 60 9.35 26.21 -22.34
N ASP A 61 9.29 27.47 -22.78
CA ASP A 61 10.48 28.29 -22.97
C ASP A 61 10.77 29.10 -21.71
N PRO A 62 11.87 28.82 -20.98
CA PRO A 62 12.23 29.54 -19.76
C PRO A 62 12.38 31.05 -19.99
N ALA A 63 12.75 31.49 -21.19
CA ALA A 63 12.91 32.91 -21.49
C ALA A 63 11.61 33.69 -21.31
N ASN A 64 10.47 33.07 -21.62
CA ASN A 64 9.14 33.69 -21.50
C ASN A 64 8.70 33.88 -20.05
N GLN A 65 9.26 33.10 -19.12
CA GLN A 65 8.99 33.27 -17.69
C GLN A 65 9.62 34.57 -17.15
N THR A 66 10.64 35.10 -17.83
CA THR A 66 11.38 36.30 -17.43
C THR A 66 11.22 37.49 -18.36
N ASP A 67 10.53 37.33 -19.51
CA ASP A 67 10.40 38.40 -20.50
C ASP A 67 9.54 39.56 -19.97
N GLU A 68 10.17 40.72 -19.77
CA GLU A 68 9.51 41.93 -19.28
C GLU A 68 8.41 42.45 -20.21
N LYS A 69 8.43 42.06 -21.48
CA LYS A 69 7.45 42.46 -22.49
C LYS A 69 6.14 41.69 -22.40
N ILE A 70 6.16 40.51 -21.78
CA ILE A 70 4.94 39.75 -21.51
C ILE A 70 4.24 40.43 -20.33
N PRO A 71 2.96 40.82 -20.46
CA PRO A 71 2.20 41.42 -19.37
C PRO A 71 2.32 40.59 -18.07
N PRO A 72 2.44 41.23 -16.89
CA PRO A 72 2.69 40.53 -15.63
C PRO A 72 1.77 39.34 -15.37
N LEU A 73 0.46 39.50 -15.60
CA LEU A 73 -0.52 38.42 -15.41
C LEU A 73 -0.28 37.19 -16.29
N LEU A 74 0.03 37.38 -17.58
CA LEU A 74 0.35 36.26 -18.48
C LEU A 74 1.66 35.59 -18.06
N ARG A 75 2.65 36.38 -17.64
CA ARG A 75 3.94 35.88 -17.16
C ARG A 75 3.79 35.04 -15.90
N ASP A 76 2.96 35.47 -14.96
CA ASP A 76 2.68 34.73 -13.73
C ASP A 76 1.94 33.41 -14.01
N ASN A 77 0.98 33.42 -14.93
CA ASN A 77 0.33 32.19 -15.40
C ASN A 77 1.31 31.24 -16.10
N ILE A 78 2.20 31.76 -16.95
CA ILE A 78 3.26 30.98 -17.60
C ILE A 78 4.18 30.34 -16.54
N LYS A 79 4.61 31.09 -15.53
CA LYS A 79 5.41 30.55 -14.41
C LYS A 79 4.65 29.49 -13.63
N ALA A 80 3.36 29.71 -13.36
CA ALA A 80 2.52 28.75 -12.64
C ALA A 80 2.36 27.43 -13.41
N LEU A 81 2.32 27.50 -14.74
CA LEU A 81 2.24 26.33 -15.63
C LEU A 81 3.60 25.63 -15.86
N ALA A 82 4.71 26.33 -15.70
CA ALA A 82 6.06 25.81 -15.94
C ALA A 82 6.59 24.88 -14.83
N ARG A 83 5.73 24.41 -13.93
CA ARG A 83 6.11 23.49 -12.85
C ARG A 83 6.47 22.10 -13.40
N PRO A 84 7.50 21.43 -12.88
CA PRO A 84 7.91 20.10 -13.37
C PRO A 84 6.78 19.06 -13.36
N GLU A 85 5.93 19.06 -12.33
CA GLU A 85 4.80 18.14 -12.20
C GLU A 85 3.72 18.33 -13.28
N TYR A 86 3.72 19.45 -14.00
CA TYR A 86 2.78 19.72 -15.09
C TYR A 86 3.34 19.38 -16.47
N SER A 87 4.64 19.10 -16.59
CA SER A 87 5.33 19.01 -17.88
C SER A 87 4.70 17.99 -18.84
N GLU A 88 4.35 16.80 -18.35
CA GLU A 88 3.73 15.74 -19.14
C GLU A 88 2.31 16.12 -19.62
N PHE A 89 1.51 16.72 -18.75
CA PHE A 89 0.15 17.15 -19.08
C PHE A 89 0.14 18.36 -20.02
N LEU A 90 1.13 19.24 -19.86
CA LEU A 90 1.33 20.39 -20.71
C LEU A 90 1.65 19.96 -22.15
N ASP A 91 2.43 18.89 -22.36
CA ASP A 91 2.69 18.36 -23.71
C ASP A 91 1.40 17.87 -24.39
N GLY A 92 0.51 17.21 -23.65
CA GLY A 92 -0.82 16.85 -24.14
C GLY A 92 -1.67 18.07 -24.52
N ALA A 93 -1.67 19.11 -23.68
CA ALA A 93 -2.39 20.36 -23.96
C ALA A 93 -1.82 21.10 -25.19
N ILE A 94 -0.49 21.15 -25.34
CA ILE A 94 0.20 21.73 -26.49
C ILE A 94 -0.19 20.98 -27.77
N ALA A 95 -0.15 19.64 -27.76
CA ALA A 95 -0.51 18.82 -28.91
C ALA A 95 -1.97 19.04 -29.34
N LEU A 96 -2.90 19.07 -28.38
CA LEU A 96 -4.32 19.34 -28.65
C LEU A 96 -4.53 20.72 -29.28
N ARG A 97 -3.85 21.75 -28.76
CA ARG A 97 -3.96 23.12 -29.30
C ARG A 97 -3.29 23.26 -30.67
N LEU A 98 -2.20 22.56 -30.91
CA LEU A 98 -1.56 22.49 -32.24
C LEU A 98 -2.53 21.93 -33.28
N ALA A 99 -3.18 20.80 -32.99
CA ALA A 99 -4.15 20.19 -33.89
C ALA A 99 -5.31 21.16 -34.22
N ARG A 100 -5.88 21.80 -33.19
CA ARG A 100 -6.93 22.83 -33.38
C ARG A 100 -6.46 24.01 -34.23
N ALA A 101 -5.24 24.48 -34.01
CA ALA A 101 -4.66 25.57 -34.80
C ALA A 101 -4.45 25.16 -36.26
N GLN A 102 -3.99 23.93 -36.52
CA GLN A 102 -3.82 23.40 -37.88
C GLN A 102 -5.17 23.26 -38.62
N ASP A 103 -6.19 22.76 -37.95
CA ASP A 103 -7.54 22.63 -38.52
C ASP A 103 -8.16 24.00 -38.83
N ALA A 104 -8.05 24.95 -37.89
CA ALA A 104 -8.55 26.31 -38.08
C ALA A 104 -7.79 27.05 -39.20
N TYR A 105 -6.47 26.85 -39.29
CA TYR A 105 -5.65 27.39 -40.38
C TYR A 105 -6.08 26.81 -41.73
N LYS A 106 -6.22 25.48 -41.83
CA LYS A 106 -6.68 24.83 -43.07
C LYS A 106 -8.04 25.36 -43.53
N ALA A 107 -8.97 25.55 -42.60
CA ALA A 107 -10.30 26.09 -42.89
C ALA A 107 -10.25 27.55 -43.36
N ALA A 108 -9.46 28.40 -42.69
CA ALA A 108 -9.34 29.82 -43.05
C ALA A 108 -8.67 30.05 -44.41
N TYR A 109 -7.78 29.16 -44.84
CA TYR A 109 -7.03 29.29 -46.10
C TYR A 109 -7.74 28.65 -47.30
N GLN A 110 -8.87 28.00 -47.08
CA GLN A 110 -9.61 27.31 -48.13
C GLN A 110 -10.16 28.31 -49.16
N GLY A 111 -9.74 28.16 -50.42
CA GLY A 111 -10.19 29.02 -51.53
C GLY A 111 -9.49 30.38 -51.64
N LEU A 112 -8.49 30.66 -50.79
CA LEU A 112 -7.69 31.89 -50.90
C LEU A 112 -6.61 31.77 -51.99
N ASP A 113 -6.44 32.82 -52.78
CA ASP A 113 -5.29 32.98 -53.68
C ASP A 113 -4.02 33.42 -52.92
N GLY A 114 -2.86 33.40 -53.59
CA GLY A 114 -1.58 33.69 -52.95
C GLY A 114 -1.47 35.09 -52.33
N LYS A 115 -2.15 36.11 -52.88
CA LYS A 115 -2.13 37.46 -52.30
C LYS A 115 -2.95 37.51 -51.02
N LYS A 116 -4.14 36.91 -51.03
CA LYS A 116 -5.01 36.83 -49.84
C LYS A 116 -4.39 36.01 -48.72
N LYS A 117 -3.71 34.90 -49.06
CA LYS A 117 -2.95 34.11 -48.09
C LYS A 117 -1.87 34.93 -47.38
N ALA A 118 -1.05 35.66 -48.15
CA ALA A 118 -0.02 36.52 -47.57
C ALA A 118 -0.60 37.62 -46.68
N GLN A 119 -1.76 38.17 -47.04
CA GLN A 119 -2.48 39.13 -46.19
C GLN A 119 -2.97 38.49 -44.89
N TYR A 120 -3.50 37.25 -44.94
CA TYR A 120 -3.92 36.50 -43.75
C TYR A 120 -2.74 36.15 -42.83
N ASP A 121 -1.61 35.76 -43.40
CA ASP A 121 -0.39 35.50 -42.63
C ASP A 121 0.04 36.77 -41.87
N LEU A 122 0.04 37.92 -42.55
CA LEU A 122 0.37 39.20 -41.92
C LEU A 122 -0.60 39.59 -40.80
N TYR A 123 -1.91 39.40 -40.99
CA TYR A 123 -2.89 39.65 -39.93
C TYR A 123 -2.70 38.71 -38.74
N ALA A 124 -2.40 37.44 -38.97
CA ALA A 124 -2.14 36.48 -37.89
C ALA A 124 -0.89 36.88 -37.09
N GLU A 125 0.18 37.34 -37.75
CA GLU A 125 1.37 37.87 -37.10
C GLU A 125 1.05 39.11 -36.25
N CYS A 126 0.32 40.09 -36.81
CA CYS A 126 -0.08 41.29 -36.08
C CYS A 126 -0.97 40.99 -34.87
N TYR A 127 -1.85 39.99 -35.00
CA TYR A 127 -2.69 39.54 -33.89
C TYR A 127 -1.89 38.84 -32.79
N LEU A 128 -0.85 38.08 -33.14
CA LEU A 128 0.06 37.51 -32.14
C LEU A 128 0.87 38.58 -31.41
N ASP A 129 1.34 39.60 -32.12
CA ASP A 129 2.11 40.69 -31.52
C ASP A 129 1.26 41.53 -30.54
N SER A 130 -0.06 41.62 -30.76
CA SER A 130 -0.97 42.36 -29.87
C SER A 130 -1.23 41.65 -28.53
N VAL A 131 -0.75 40.42 -28.31
CA VAL A 131 -0.79 39.73 -27.00
C VAL A 131 -0.08 40.55 -25.90
N ALA A 132 0.85 41.44 -26.26
CA ALA A 132 1.51 42.34 -25.32
C ALA A 132 0.63 43.50 -24.82
N ASP A 133 -0.48 43.80 -25.51
CA ASP A 133 -1.44 44.85 -25.14
C ASP A 133 -2.58 44.24 -24.29
N PRO A 134 -2.71 44.58 -23.00
CA PRO A 134 -3.76 44.05 -22.12
C PRO A 134 -5.21 44.34 -22.56
N THR A 135 -5.40 45.28 -23.50
CA THR A 135 -6.71 45.66 -24.02
C THR A 135 -7.10 44.93 -25.30
N SER A 136 -6.19 44.16 -25.91
CA SER A 136 -6.42 43.47 -27.17
C SER A 136 -7.22 42.16 -26.99
N ASP A 137 -7.97 41.77 -28.03
CA ASP A 137 -8.60 40.44 -28.09
C ASP A 137 -7.57 39.32 -27.94
N ALA A 138 -6.37 39.49 -28.51
CA ALA A 138 -5.31 38.47 -28.46
C ALA A 138 -4.82 38.24 -27.04
N TYR A 139 -4.72 39.29 -26.22
CA TYR A 139 -4.42 39.17 -24.80
C TYR A 139 -5.52 38.41 -24.05
N ILE A 140 -6.80 38.70 -24.35
CA ILE A 140 -7.95 38.01 -23.74
C ILE A 140 -7.91 36.51 -24.08
N ASP A 141 -7.66 36.18 -25.34
CA ASP A 141 -7.52 34.80 -25.83
C ASP A 141 -6.33 34.09 -25.21
N ALA A 142 -5.17 34.77 -25.11
CA ALA A 142 -3.97 34.25 -24.45
C ALA A 142 -4.23 33.92 -22.98
N ARG A 143 -4.86 34.84 -22.24
CA ARG A 143 -5.21 34.64 -20.83
C ARG A 143 -6.14 33.44 -20.67
N LYS A 144 -7.21 33.39 -21.47
CA LYS A 144 -8.16 32.28 -21.47
C LYS A 144 -7.46 30.94 -21.75
N ALA A 145 -6.54 30.91 -22.73
CA ALA A 145 -5.77 29.71 -23.06
C ALA A 145 -4.96 29.19 -21.86
N LEU A 146 -4.29 30.10 -21.15
CA LEU A 146 -3.46 29.77 -19.99
C LEU A 146 -4.32 29.31 -18.82
N ASP A 147 -5.42 30.00 -18.52
CA ASP A 147 -6.32 29.65 -17.41
C ASP A 147 -6.98 28.27 -17.60
N GLU A 148 -7.47 28.00 -18.82
CA GLU A 148 -8.00 26.68 -19.20
C GLU A 148 -6.93 25.59 -19.07
N THR A 149 -5.72 25.88 -19.54
CA THR A 149 -4.60 24.94 -19.47
C THR A 149 -4.21 24.68 -18.02
N TYR A 150 -4.14 25.71 -17.18
CA TYR A 150 -3.82 25.60 -15.76
C TYR A 150 -4.84 24.73 -15.04
N THR A 151 -6.12 24.95 -15.28
CA THR A 151 -7.21 24.14 -14.70
C THR A 151 -7.06 22.67 -15.10
N LEU A 152 -6.81 22.40 -16.38
CA LEU A 152 -6.64 21.04 -16.89
C LEU A 152 -5.42 20.33 -16.29
N VAL A 153 -4.24 20.97 -16.34
CA VAL A 153 -2.99 20.32 -15.90
C VAL A 153 -2.93 20.18 -14.39
N SER A 154 -3.45 21.14 -13.61
CA SER A 154 -3.49 21.05 -12.15
C SER A 154 -4.42 19.93 -11.69
N PHE A 155 -5.61 19.80 -12.30
CA PHE A 155 -6.52 18.68 -12.04
C PHE A 155 -5.85 17.33 -12.35
N LYS A 156 -5.19 17.22 -13.51
CA LYS A 156 -4.51 15.98 -13.91
C LYS A 156 -3.31 15.62 -13.03
N ALA A 157 -2.56 16.63 -12.59
CA ALA A 157 -1.47 16.44 -11.64
C ALA A 157 -2.00 15.96 -10.27
N GLN A 158 -3.09 16.54 -9.78
CA GLN A 158 -3.74 16.11 -8.54
C GLN A 158 -4.27 14.69 -8.66
N GLU A 159 -4.95 14.34 -9.76
CA GLU A 159 -5.44 12.99 -10.05
C GLU A 159 -4.30 11.95 -9.98
N ARG A 160 -3.17 12.23 -10.63
CA ARG A 160 -1.98 11.37 -10.59
C ARG A 160 -1.41 11.23 -9.19
N GLN A 161 -1.29 12.32 -8.42
CA GLN A 161 -0.81 12.26 -7.04
C GLN A 161 -1.72 11.39 -6.17
N THR A 162 -3.04 11.54 -6.30
CA THR A 162 -4.00 10.71 -5.56
C THR A 162 -3.90 9.24 -5.96
N GLN A 163 -3.73 8.92 -7.24
CA GLN A 163 -3.52 7.54 -7.71
C GLN A 163 -2.24 6.93 -7.13
N VAL A 164 -1.12 7.66 -7.14
CA VAL A 164 0.15 7.19 -6.57
C VAL A 164 0.01 6.96 -5.05
N GLN A 165 -0.66 7.86 -4.33
CA GLN A 165 -0.92 7.68 -2.91
C GLN A 165 -1.82 6.48 -2.61
N ALA A 166 -2.85 6.25 -3.43
CA ALA A 166 -3.75 5.10 -3.30
C ALA A 166 -2.99 3.77 -3.50
N GLN A 167 -2.20 3.67 -4.57
CA GLN A 167 -1.35 2.50 -4.85
C GLN A 167 -0.36 2.21 -3.72
N ARG A 168 0.25 3.27 -3.16
CA ARG A 168 1.15 3.13 -2.02
C ARG A 168 0.43 2.55 -0.79
N ARG A 169 -0.74 3.09 -0.43
CA ARG A 169 -1.53 2.60 0.71
C ARG A 169 -1.97 1.15 0.52
N GLU A 170 -2.37 0.78 -0.70
CA GLU A 170 -2.72 -0.60 -1.04
C GLU A 170 -1.53 -1.55 -0.86
N SER A 171 -0.35 -1.17 -1.35
CA SER A 171 0.87 -1.97 -1.19
C SER A 171 1.28 -2.13 0.27
N GLU A 172 1.16 -1.08 1.09
CA GLU A 172 1.45 -1.10 2.53
C GLU A 172 0.45 -2.00 3.27
N TYR A 173 -0.84 -1.95 2.90
CA TYR A 173 -1.87 -2.82 3.45
C TYR A 173 -1.59 -4.30 3.16
N LEU A 174 -1.30 -4.64 1.90
CA LEU A 174 -0.99 -6.02 1.49
C LEU A 174 0.26 -6.56 2.19
N ALA A 175 1.31 -5.74 2.32
CA ALA A 175 2.52 -6.11 3.06
C ALA A 175 2.24 -6.36 4.55
N SER A 176 1.42 -5.51 5.17
CA SER A 176 0.99 -5.67 6.57
C SER A 176 0.18 -6.95 6.77
N GLU A 177 -0.75 -7.25 5.86
CA GLU A 177 -1.58 -8.47 5.93
C GLU A 177 -0.72 -9.74 5.75
N ALA A 178 0.20 -9.73 4.79
CA ALA A 178 1.15 -10.83 4.57
C ALA A 178 2.02 -11.08 5.81
N ALA A 179 2.55 -10.01 6.42
CA ALA A 179 3.33 -10.11 7.65
C ALA A 179 2.50 -10.64 8.83
N ARG A 180 1.22 -10.27 8.94
CA ARG A 180 0.30 -10.82 9.96
C ARG A 180 0.11 -12.33 9.76
N LYS A 181 -0.20 -12.76 8.53
CA LYS A 181 -0.38 -14.18 8.21
C LYS A 181 0.89 -14.99 8.45
N ASP A 182 2.06 -14.45 8.14
CA ASP A 182 3.33 -15.12 8.41
C ASP A 182 3.59 -15.29 9.91
N ARG A 183 3.36 -14.24 10.71
CA ARG A 183 3.46 -14.35 12.18
C ARG A 183 2.50 -15.37 12.76
N GLU A 184 1.26 -15.40 12.28
CA GLU A 184 0.25 -16.39 12.70
C GLU A 184 0.72 -17.81 12.36
N ARG A 185 1.23 -18.03 11.14
CA ARG A 185 1.79 -19.32 10.72
C ARG A 185 2.99 -19.74 11.56
N GLN A 186 3.92 -18.83 11.82
CA GLN A 186 5.08 -19.09 12.68
C GLN A 186 4.66 -19.44 14.10
N ALA A 187 3.69 -18.72 14.67
CA ALA A 187 3.14 -19.01 15.99
C ALA A 187 2.47 -20.39 16.03
N GLN A 188 1.69 -20.74 15.01
CA GLN A 188 1.08 -22.07 14.89
C GLN A 188 2.13 -23.17 14.78
N ASN A 189 3.16 -22.99 13.95
CA ASN A 189 4.25 -23.94 13.80
C ASN A 189 5.01 -24.14 15.11
N LEU A 190 5.28 -23.06 15.85
CA LEU A 190 5.92 -23.12 17.16
C LEU A 190 5.04 -23.85 18.18
N LEU A 191 3.74 -23.56 18.22
CA LEU A 191 2.80 -24.27 19.09
C LEU A 191 2.79 -25.76 18.75
N GLU A 192 2.70 -26.13 17.48
CA GLU A 192 2.71 -27.53 17.05
C GLU A 192 4.03 -28.23 17.41
N GLN A 193 5.17 -27.55 17.25
CA GLN A 193 6.46 -28.06 17.70
C GLN A 193 6.47 -28.31 19.22
N ARG A 194 5.93 -27.40 20.02
CA ARG A 194 5.81 -27.56 21.49
C ARG A 194 4.85 -28.69 21.87
N ARG A 195 3.79 -28.92 21.11
CA ARG A 195 2.87 -30.05 21.31
C ARG A 195 3.56 -31.38 21.04
N GLN A 196 4.31 -31.48 19.95
CA GLN A 196 4.89 -32.75 19.51
C GLN A 196 6.19 -33.09 20.24
N ASN A 197 7.04 -32.09 20.47
CA ASN A 197 8.39 -32.26 20.98
C ASN A 197 8.66 -31.35 22.20
N PRO A 198 8.02 -31.62 23.34
CA PRO A 198 8.24 -30.82 24.54
C PRO A 198 9.67 -31.00 25.06
N THR A 199 10.39 -29.90 25.18
CA THR A 199 11.74 -29.87 25.76
C THR A 199 11.73 -29.60 27.26
N SER A 200 10.65 -29.00 27.76
CA SER A 200 10.47 -28.62 29.17
C SER A 200 9.51 -29.58 29.89
N SER A 201 9.79 -29.82 31.17
CA SER A 201 8.87 -30.45 32.12
C SER A 201 7.89 -29.45 32.74
N SER A 202 8.03 -28.15 32.46
CA SER A 202 7.15 -27.09 32.98
C SER A 202 6.64 -26.15 31.88
N ALA A 203 5.37 -25.73 31.96
CA ALA A 203 4.79 -24.72 31.08
C ALA A 203 3.58 -24.03 31.71
N GLU A 204 3.24 -22.85 31.17
CA GLU A 204 1.96 -22.20 31.41
C GLU A 204 0.86 -22.90 30.60
N ILE A 205 -0.19 -23.35 31.29
CA ILE A 205 -1.29 -24.12 30.71
C ILE A 205 -2.59 -23.62 31.35
N GLY A 206 -3.40 -22.93 30.54
CA GLY A 206 -4.63 -22.30 31.03
C GLY A 206 -4.34 -21.37 32.22
N PRO A 207 -5.02 -21.53 33.36
CA PRO A 207 -4.80 -20.70 34.54
C PRO A 207 -3.61 -21.13 35.40
N PHE A 208 -2.87 -22.18 35.03
CA PHE A 208 -1.82 -22.77 35.85
C PHE A 208 -0.43 -22.61 35.25
N VAL A 209 0.59 -22.53 36.12
CA VAL A 209 1.93 -23.02 35.78
C VAL A 209 2.00 -24.47 36.23
N VAL A 210 2.20 -25.38 35.29
CA VAL A 210 2.23 -26.82 35.54
C VAL A 210 3.66 -27.31 35.40
N THR A 211 4.15 -28.05 36.38
CA THR A 211 5.49 -28.64 36.39
C THR A 211 5.37 -30.14 36.63
N VAL A 212 5.97 -30.96 35.76
CA VAL A 212 6.18 -32.39 36.00
C VAL A 212 7.40 -32.54 36.91
N ASP A 213 7.14 -33.04 38.11
CA ASP A 213 8.16 -33.25 39.14
C ASP A 213 8.84 -34.60 38.97
N SER A 214 8.06 -35.66 38.72
CA SER A 214 8.57 -37.00 38.43
C SER A 214 7.57 -37.83 37.61
N CYS A 215 8.09 -38.82 36.88
CA CYS A 215 7.32 -39.72 36.04
C CYS A 215 7.98 -41.10 36.11
N THR A 216 7.38 -42.03 36.84
CA THR A 216 7.98 -43.34 37.15
C THR A 216 7.01 -44.46 36.85
N THR A 217 7.53 -45.65 36.55
CA THR A 217 6.71 -46.85 36.35
C THR A 217 6.94 -47.86 37.45
N SER A 218 5.87 -48.51 37.91
CA SER A 218 5.97 -49.62 38.86
C SER A 218 4.85 -50.63 38.69
N VAL A 219 5.15 -51.90 38.98
CA VAL A 219 4.14 -52.98 39.08
C VAL A 219 3.46 -52.95 40.46
N ASN A 220 4.15 -52.44 41.48
CA ASN A 220 3.61 -52.24 42.83
C ASN A 220 3.79 -50.78 43.24
N ALA A 221 2.70 -50.09 43.51
CA ALA A 221 2.71 -48.67 43.87
C ALA A 221 2.26 -48.49 45.32
N ASP A 222 3.11 -47.84 46.12
CA ASP A 222 2.82 -47.47 47.50
C ASP A 222 2.44 -45.98 47.58
N PHE A 223 1.28 -45.72 48.18
CA PHE A 223 0.70 -44.39 48.38
C PHE A 223 0.67 -43.98 49.87
N GLY A 224 1.46 -44.68 50.70
CA GLY A 224 1.65 -44.41 52.12
C GLY A 224 0.61 -45.10 53.00
N VAL A 225 -0.68 -44.97 52.65
CA VAL A 225 -1.79 -45.62 53.39
C VAL A 225 -2.25 -46.90 52.71
N THR A 226 -2.12 -46.96 51.38
CA THR A 226 -2.54 -48.08 50.55
C THR A 226 -1.43 -48.48 49.58
N SER A 227 -1.25 -49.79 49.40
CA SER A 227 -0.38 -50.36 48.37
C SER A 227 -1.24 -51.11 47.36
N VAL A 228 -0.99 -50.85 46.07
CA VAL A 228 -1.77 -51.44 44.98
C VAL A 228 -0.81 -52.12 44.00
N SER A 229 -1.16 -53.35 43.61
CA SER A 229 -0.46 -54.09 42.57
C SER A 229 -1.21 -53.98 41.24
N ALA A 230 -0.46 -53.75 40.16
CA ALA A 230 -1.03 -53.73 38.82
C ALA A 230 -1.48 -55.14 38.41
N GLN A 231 -2.49 -55.20 37.52
CA GLN A 231 -2.96 -56.48 36.97
C GLN A 231 -1.90 -57.09 36.04
N PRO A 232 -1.83 -58.43 35.89
CA PRO A 232 -0.91 -59.06 34.96
C PRO A 232 -0.99 -58.47 33.55
N GLY A 233 0.17 -58.16 32.95
CA GLY A 233 0.27 -57.51 31.64
C GLY A 233 0.17 -55.98 31.67
N SER A 234 0.16 -55.38 32.85
CA SER A 234 0.13 -53.92 33.03
C SER A 234 1.04 -53.45 34.17
N ARG A 235 1.42 -52.17 34.08
CA ARG A 235 2.15 -51.43 35.10
C ARG A 235 1.50 -50.07 35.33
N PHE A 236 1.71 -49.49 36.51
CA PHE A 236 1.33 -48.11 36.78
C PHE A 236 2.40 -47.16 36.25
N LEU A 237 1.97 -46.08 35.59
CA LEU A 237 2.76 -44.89 35.39
C LEU A 237 2.28 -43.82 36.37
N ILE A 238 3.16 -43.49 37.32
CA ILE A 238 2.92 -42.56 38.41
C ILE A 238 3.57 -41.23 38.03
N LEU A 239 2.74 -40.25 37.71
CA LEU A 239 3.12 -38.89 37.42
C LEU A 239 2.91 -38.04 38.68
N GLN A 240 3.96 -37.35 39.13
CA GLN A 240 3.84 -36.28 40.11
C GLN A 240 3.98 -34.94 39.39
N ALA A 241 3.03 -34.03 39.65
CA ALA A 241 3.03 -32.71 39.06
C ALA A 241 2.62 -31.64 40.08
N THR A 242 3.16 -30.45 39.91
CA THR A 242 2.79 -29.26 40.67
C THR A 242 1.98 -28.33 39.79
N PHE A 243 0.79 -27.93 40.27
CA PHE A 243 -0.07 -26.92 39.64
C PHE A 243 -0.06 -25.65 40.50
N LYS A 244 0.45 -24.54 39.95
CA LYS A 244 0.38 -23.22 40.60
C LYS A 244 -0.70 -22.36 39.94
N ASN A 245 -1.76 -22.04 40.68
CA ASN A 245 -2.85 -21.19 40.17
C ASN A 245 -2.37 -19.75 40.02
N ARG A 246 -2.47 -19.20 38.81
CA ARG A 246 -2.13 -17.80 38.50
C ARG A 246 -3.34 -16.92 38.22
N SER A 247 -4.53 -17.51 38.17
CA SER A 247 -5.77 -16.75 38.02
C SER A 247 -6.13 -16.03 39.33
N ASN A 248 -7.07 -15.09 39.23
CA ASN A 248 -7.62 -14.34 40.36
C ASN A 248 -8.81 -15.05 41.05
N THR A 249 -9.16 -16.26 40.61
CA THR A 249 -10.27 -17.06 41.15
C THR A 249 -9.82 -18.48 41.48
N GLY A 250 -10.66 -19.25 42.18
CA GLY A 250 -10.42 -20.67 42.42
C GLY A 250 -10.47 -21.48 41.12
N GLN A 251 -9.55 -22.43 40.94
CA GLN A 251 -9.45 -23.24 39.72
C GLN A 251 -9.33 -24.73 40.03
N PHE A 252 -10.09 -25.55 39.30
CA PHE A 252 -10.02 -27.01 39.41
C PHE A 252 -8.81 -27.58 38.67
N ILE A 253 -8.14 -28.55 39.28
CA ILE A 253 -7.06 -29.30 38.62
C ILE A 253 -7.68 -30.43 37.81
N VAL A 254 -7.28 -30.57 36.55
CA VAL A 254 -7.70 -31.67 35.68
C VAL A 254 -6.48 -32.50 35.27
N PRO A 255 -6.44 -33.80 35.57
CA PRO A 255 -5.24 -34.63 35.45
C PRO A 255 -4.71 -34.84 34.02
N GLY A 256 -5.52 -34.57 32.98
CA GLY A 256 -5.06 -34.63 31.59
C GLY A 256 -4.85 -36.04 31.05
N VAL A 257 -4.05 -36.17 29.99
CA VAL A 257 -3.82 -37.44 29.27
C VAL A 257 -2.33 -37.71 29.05
N LEU A 258 -1.93 -38.99 29.06
CA LEU A 258 -0.60 -39.39 28.61
C LEU A 258 -0.61 -39.71 27.12
N LEU A 259 0.48 -39.35 26.46
CA LEU A 259 0.73 -39.59 25.04
C LEU A 259 2.05 -40.36 24.92
N MET A 260 1.98 -41.56 24.33
CA MET A 260 3.13 -42.46 24.17
C MET A 260 3.23 -42.93 22.73
N ASN A 261 4.44 -42.94 22.18
CA ASN A 261 4.69 -43.48 20.85
C ASN A 261 5.40 -44.83 20.99
N HIS A 262 4.77 -45.89 20.48
CA HIS A 262 5.30 -47.24 20.49
C HIS A 262 5.11 -47.90 19.13
N ALA A 263 6.17 -48.51 18.60
CA ALA A 263 6.18 -49.15 17.27
C ALA A 263 5.59 -48.26 16.14
N GLY A 264 5.87 -46.95 16.17
CA GLY A 264 5.37 -45.99 15.18
C GLY A 264 3.90 -45.59 15.32
N LYS A 265 3.19 -46.09 16.35
CA LYS A 265 1.81 -45.72 16.66
C LYS A 265 1.74 -44.85 17.92
N SER A 266 0.86 -43.86 17.89
CA SER A 266 0.59 -42.99 19.04
C SER A 266 -0.57 -43.56 19.86
N TYR A 267 -0.35 -43.71 21.16
CA TYR A 267 -1.33 -44.17 22.14
C TYR A 267 -1.67 -43.04 23.11
N THR A 268 -2.97 -42.88 23.39
CA THR A 268 -3.48 -41.90 24.34
C THR A 268 -4.08 -42.61 25.53
N TYR A 269 -3.56 -42.36 26.73
CA TYR A 269 -4.12 -42.87 27.98
C TYR A 269 -4.83 -41.71 28.69
N ASN A 270 -6.16 -41.78 28.70
CA ASN A 270 -7.04 -40.77 29.27
C ASN A 270 -7.81 -41.25 30.51
N VAL A 271 -7.62 -42.52 30.89
CA VAL A 271 -8.21 -43.11 32.09
C VAL A 271 -7.18 -43.07 33.20
N ILE A 272 -7.51 -42.36 34.28
CA ILE A 272 -6.72 -42.35 35.51
C ILE A 272 -7.19 -43.49 36.41
N GLU A 273 -6.25 -44.07 37.16
CA GLU A 273 -6.55 -45.07 38.19
C GLU A 273 -6.81 -44.34 39.51
N PRO A 274 -8.03 -44.40 40.06
CA PRO A 274 -8.33 -43.78 41.34
C PRO A 274 -7.65 -44.58 42.46
N VAL A 275 -6.84 -43.91 43.26
CA VAL A 275 -6.20 -44.51 44.43
C VAL A 275 -6.85 -43.96 45.69
N LEU A 276 -7.64 -44.81 46.35
CA LEU A 276 -8.29 -44.44 47.60
C LEU A 276 -7.25 -44.22 48.69
N GLY A 277 -7.36 -43.08 49.39
CA GLY A 277 -6.48 -42.72 50.49
C GLY A 277 -5.13 -42.13 50.09
N ASP A 278 -4.90 -41.82 48.80
CA ASP A 278 -3.69 -41.09 48.38
C ASP A 278 -3.79 -39.61 48.81
N PRO A 279 -2.96 -39.14 49.77
CA PRO A 279 -2.97 -37.75 50.21
C PRO A 279 -2.50 -36.77 49.13
N MET A 280 -1.88 -37.27 48.07
CA MET A 280 -1.47 -36.48 46.89
C MET A 280 -2.42 -36.67 45.71
N GLY A 281 -3.57 -37.32 45.87
CA GLY A 281 -4.56 -37.45 44.81
C GLY A 281 -5.00 -36.09 44.24
N VAL A 282 -5.59 -36.10 43.05
CA VAL A 282 -6.17 -34.88 42.47
C VAL A 282 -7.32 -34.42 43.38
N PRO A 283 -7.33 -33.17 43.87
CA PRO A 283 -8.37 -32.70 44.77
C PRO A 283 -9.72 -32.55 44.06
N ASP A 284 -10.82 -32.86 44.76
CA ASP A 284 -12.19 -32.68 44.26
C ASP A 284 -12.62 -31.20 44.23
N GLY A 285 -11.86 -30.32 44.89
CA GLY A 285 -12.15 -28.89 45.03
C GLY A 285 -11.19 -27.99 44.24
N PRO A 286 -11.57 -26.72 44.02
CA PRO A 286 -10.69 -25.75 43.38
C PRO A 286 -9.53 -25.35 44.31
N ILE A 287 -8.40 -25.02 43.71
CA ILE A 287 -7.28 -24.40 44.44
C ILE A 287 -7.33 -22.88 44.32
N ASN A 288 -7.09 -22.17 45.42
CA ASN A 288 -7.16 -20.70 45.48
C ASN A 288 -6.05 -20.03 44.65
N PRO A 289 -6.20 -18.74 44.31
CA PRO A 289 -5.16 -17.95 43.65
C PRO A 289 -3.80 -18.06 44.32
N LEU A 290 -2.74 -18.11 43.51
CA LEU A 290 -1.32 -18.15 43.92
C LEU A 290 -0.89 -19.37 44.73
N ILE A 291 -1.79 -20.31 45.04
CA ILE A 291 -1.48 -21.57 45.69
C ILE A 291 -0.86 -22.55 44.69
N ALA A 292 0.18 -23.26 45.14
CA ALA A 292 0.77 -24.39 44.44
C ALA A 292 0.32 -25.69 45.10
N GLN A 293 -0.29 -26.57 44.32
CA GLN A 293 -0.75 -27.88 44.77
C GLN A 293 0.05 -28.97 44.05
N LYS A 294 0.66 -29.86 44.84
CA LYS A 294 1.26 -31.09 44.31
C LYS A 294 0.18 -32.15 44.17
N VAL A 295 0.15 -32.81 43.03
CA VAL A 295 -0.77 -33.92 42.74
C VAL A 295 0.00 -35.11 42.19
N ARG A 296 -0.56 -36.29 42.41
CA ARG A 296 -0.13 -37.56 41.87
C ARG A 296 -1.25 -38.06 40.97
N VAL A 297 -0.91 -38.30 39.71
CA VAL A 297 -1.80 -38.85 38.71
C VAL A 297 -1.28 -40.23 38.32
N VAL A 298 -2.14 -41.23 38.45
CA VAL A 298 -1.77 -42.62 38.18
C VAL A 298 -2.50 -43.06 36.93
N TYR A 299 -1.76 -43.62 35.97
CA TYR A 299 -2.30 -44.25 34.79
C TYR A 299 -1.90 -45.72 34.79
N ARG A 300 -2.78 -46.61 34.32
CA ARG A 300 -2.40 -47.99 34.02
C ARG A 300 -2.04 -48.10 32.55
N VAL A 301 -0.84 -48.60 32.28
CA VAL A 301 -0.30 -48.78 30.93
C VAL A 301 0.07 -50.25 30.71
N SER A 302 0.06 -50.70 29.46
CA SER A 302 0.49 -52.07 29.14
C SER A 302 2.01 -52.22 29.31
N ASP A 303 2.45 -53.39 29.76
CA ASP A 303 3.88 -53.72 29.87
C ASP A 303 4.58 -53.76 28.50
N GLU A 304 3.83 -53.99 27.42
CA GLU A 304 4.36 -54.05 26.06
C GLU A 304 4.76 -52.66 25.52
N VAL A 305 4.18 -51.60 26.08
CA VAL A 305 4.38 -50.23 25.58
C VAL A 305 5.63 -49.62 26.21
N SER A 306 6.60 -49.32 25.37
CA SER A 306 7.85 -48.63 25.69
C SER A 306 8.07 -47.40 24.81
N GLY A 307 8.83 -46.42 25.30
CA GLY A 307 9.18 -45.22 24.54
C GLY A 307 9.09 -43.90 25.33
N LYS A 308 9.17 -42.78 24.61
CA LYS A 308 9.07 -41.44 25.20
C LYS A 308 7.64 -41.16 25.66
N VAL A 309 7.50 -40.72 26.90
CA VAL A 309 6.23 -40.33 27.51
C VAL A 309 6.12 -38.81 27.55
N ARG A 310 5.03 -38.32 26.99
CA ARG A 310 4.61 -36.93 27.10
C ARG A 310 3.29 -36.89 27.84
N TRP A 311 3.10 -35.84 28.63
CA TRP A 311 1.84 -35.63 29.34
C TRP A 311 1.21 -34.33 28.87
N GLN A 312 -0.09 -34.37 28.58
CA GLN A 312 -0.89 -33.20 28.24
C GLN A 312 -1.82 -32.92 29.42
N PRO A 313 -1.53 -31.93 30.26
CA PRO A 313 -2.40 -31.55 31.38
C PRO A 313 -3.82 -31.19 30.91
N GLY A 314 -4.81 -31.32 31.79
CA GLY A 314 -6.16 -30.86 31.52
C GLY A 314 -6.27 -29.34 31.53
N GLN A 315 -7.41 -28.81 31.08
CA GLN A 315 -7.62 -27.36 30.89
C GLN A 315 -6.54 -26.68 30.04
N ASN A 316 -6.25 -27.30 28.91
CA ASN A 316 -5.11 -26.98 28.07
C ASN A 316 -5.57 -26.57 26.66
N PRO A 317 -5.99 -25.30 26.48
CA PRO A 317 -6.55 -24.83 25.21
C PRO A 317 -5.53 -24.95 24.07
N ASP A 318 -4.26 -24.71 24.37
CA ASP A 318 -3.16 -24.80 23.42
C ASP A 318 -2.68 -26.24 23.20
N ARG A 319 -3.27 -27.23 23.89
CA ARG A 319 -2.90 -28.66 23.84
C ARG A 319 -1.41 -28.93 24.05
N LEU A 320 -0.72 -28.08 24.81
CA LEU A 320 0.71 -28.19 25.07
C LEU A 320 1.02 -29.50 25.79
N THR A 321 2.15 -30.11 25.47
CA THR A 321 2.60 -31.29 26.20
C THR A 321 3.82 -30.94 27.05
N LEU A 322 4.03 -31.70 28.11
CA LEU A 322 5.18 -31.62 28.99
C LEU A 322 5.97 -32.91 28.88
N LYS A 323 7.30 -32.79 28.98
CA LYS A 323 8.19 -33.95 29.02
C LYS A 323 7.98 -34.70 30.34
N CYS A 324 7.59 -35.96 30.26
CA CYS A 324 7.38 -36.83 31.43
C CYS A 324 8.62 -37.70 31.67
N GLY A 325 9.01 -38.50 30.67
CA GLY A 325 10.11 -39.44 30.82
C GLY A 325 10.22 -40.43 29.66
N VAL A 326 10.82 -41.59 29.94
CA VAL A 326 10.93 -42.74 29.03
C VAL A 326 10.58 -44.00 29.83
N ILE A 327 9.89 -44.95 29.20
CA ILE A 327 9.44 -46.23 29.80
C ILE A 327 9.79 -47.45 28.95
#